data_AF-A0A6B1AYA6-F1
#
_entry.id   AF-A0A6B1AYA6-F1
#
_cell.length_a   1.000
_cell.length_b   1.000
_cell.length_c   1.000
_cell.angle_alpha   90.00
_cell.angle_beta   90.00
_cell.angle_gamma   90.00
#
_symmetry.space_group_name_H-M   'P 1'
#
loop_
_entity.id
_entity.type
_entity.pdbx_description
1 polymer ?
#
loop_
_entity_poly.entity_id
_entity_poly.type
_entity_poly.pdbx_seq_one_letter_code
_entity_poly.pdbx_strand_id
1 'polypeptide(L)'
;MPSEKILPTDVACRDLVDELVSTDESLLSLPTRVHVAECLRCQAELASYRRLRRMMRTLANAPIDLDPMLEHDIRDLLDQLDQTSARRIPARAAATLGGIAAAAGVIALAKRQRRATRLAI
;
A
#
# COMPACT_ATOMS: atom_id res chain seq x y z
N MET A 1 1.95 -52.68 15.90
CA MET A 1 1.60 -52.83 14.47
C MET A 1 1.22 -51.45 13.94
N PRO A 2 2.17 -50.60 13.52
CA PRO A 2 1.81 -49.32 12.93
C PRO A 2 1.37 -49.56 11.49
N SER A 3 0.13 -49.17 11.20
CA SER A 3 -0.44 -49.21 9.84
C SER A 3 0.16 -48.07 9.04
N GLU A 4 1.19 -48.40 8.28
CA GLU A 4 1.81 -47.55 7.26
C GLU A 4 0.80 -47.36 6.12
N LYS A 5 0.17 -46.18 6.08
CA LYS A 5 -0.60 -45.72 4.92
C LYS A 5 0.23 -44.65 4.23
N ILE A 6 0.88 -45.04 3.14
CA ILE A 6 1.55 -44.13 2.22
C ILE A 6 0.51 -43.68 1.18
N LEU A 7 0.22 -42.38 1.16
CA LEU A 7 -0.42 -41.64 0.05
C LEU A 7 0.02 -40.15 0.17
N PRO A 8 0.04 -39.41 -0.94
CA PRO A 8 1.21 -38.77 -1.52
C PRO A 8 1.49 -37.36 -0.97
N THR A 9 2.76 -36.95 -1.01
CA THR A 9 3.36 -35.75 -0.38
C THR A 9 3.41 -35.82 1.15
N ASP A 10 4.61 -36.15 1.65
CA ASP A 10 4.96 -36.39 3.04
C ASP A 10 4.97 -35.08 3.86
N VAL A 11 3.80 -34.43 3.95
CA VAL A 11 3.63 -33.22 4.75
C VAL A 11 3.31 -33.65 6.17
N ALA A 12 4.30 -33.59 7.05
CA ALA A 12 4.13 -33.91 8.46
C ALA A 12 3.35 -32.80 9.18
N CYS A 13 2.58 -33.15 10.21
CA CYS A 13 1.80 -32.15 10.96
C CYS A 13 2.65 -31.00 11.52
N ARG A 14 3.94 -31.24 11.80
CA ARG A 14 4.87 -30.22 12.31
C ARG A 14 5.16 -29.12 11.28
N ASP A 15 5.16 -29.48 10.00
CA ASP A 15 5.58 -28.60 8.91
C ASP A 15 4.43 -27.70 8.44
N LEU A 16 3.21 -27.95 8.95
CA LEU A 16 1.99 -27.22 8.61
C LEU A 16 1.72 -26.00 9.47
N VAL A 17 2.39 -25.87 10.62
CA VAL A 17 2.05 -24.85 11.63
C VAL A 17 2.11 -23.43 11.04
N ASP A 18 3.15 -23.11 10.28
CA ASP A 18 3.32 -21.78 9.67
C ASP A 18 2.30 -21.50 8.57
N GLU A 19 1.94 -22.53 7.79
CA GLU A 19 0.93 -22.40 6.73
C GLU A 19 -0.48 -22.25 7.30
N LEU A 20 -0.78 -22.92 8.43
CA LEU A 20 -2.06 -22.85 9.13
C LEU A 20 -2.34 -21.49 9.81
N VAL A 21 -1.29 -20.71 10.10
CA VAL A 21 -1.42 -19.32 10.55
C VAL A 21 -2.00 -18.44 9.45
N SER A 22 -1.93 -18.89 8.18
CA SER A 22 -2.52 -18.17 7.06
C SER A 22 -4.02 -17.93 7.28
N THR A 23 -4.39 -16.74 6.87
CA THR A 23 -5.67 -16.13 7.19
C THR A 23 -6.80 -16.56 6.28
N ASP A 24 -6.42 -17.12 5.14
CA ASP A 24 -7.26 -17.46 4.02
C ASP A 24 -6.95 -18.90 3.62
N GLU A 25 -7.99 -19.73 3.68
CA GLU A 25 -7.94 -21.14 3.34
C GLU A 25 -7.68 -21.36 1.84
N SER A 26 -7.93 -20.33 1.03
CA SER A 26 -7.57 -20.32 -0.39
C SER A 26 -6.06 -20.34 -0.63
N LEU A 27 -5.30 -19.76 0.32
CA LEU A 27 -3.84 -19.68 0.27
C LEU A 27 -3.15 -20.96 0.75
N LEU A 28 -3.90 -21.90 1.35
CA LEU A 28 -3.36 -23.21 1.68
C LEU A 28 -3.09 -23.98 0.39
N SER A 29 -1.90 -24.56 0.32
CA SER A 29 -1.51 -25.49 -0.72
C SER A 29 -2.47 -26.69 -0.75
N LEU A 30 -2.65 -27.28 -1.93
CA LEU A 30 -3.49 -28.47 -2.11
C LEU A 30 -3.13 -29.62 -1.15
N PRO A 31 -1.85 -30.01 -0.96
CA PRO A 31 -1.52 -31.10 -0.04
C PRO A 31 -1.87 -30.76 1.41
N THR A 32 -1.68 -29.51 1.84
CA THR A 32 -2.07 -29.04 3.17
C THR A 32 -3.57 -29.14 3.40
N ARG A 33 -4.39 -28.75 2.41
CA ARG A 33 -5.85 -28.88 2.51
C ARG A 33 -6.30 -30.33 2.65
N VAL A 34 -5.70 -31.24 1.87
CA VAL A 34 -6.00 -32.68 1.96
C VAL A 34 -5.61 -33.23 3.32
N HIS A 35 -4.41 -32.91 3.81
CA HIS A 35 -3.96 -33.35 5.13
C HIS A 35 -4.87 -32.86 6.26
N VAL A 36 -5.24 -31.57 6.26
CA VAL A 36 -6.14 -30.99 7.26
C VAL A 36 -7.52 -31.65 7.21
N ALA A 37 -8.02 -32.00 6.03
CA ALA A 37 -9.31 -32.69 5.90
C ALA A 37 -9.33 -34.07 6.57
N GLU A 38 -8.18 -34.74 6.66
CA GLU A 38 -8.07 -36.11 7.20
C GLU A 38 -7.52 -36.16 8.65
N CYS A 39 -6.77 -35.14 9.08
CA CYS A 39 -6.08 -35.13 10.37
C CYS A 39 -6.81 -34.30 11.45
N LEU A 40 -7.44 -34.98 12.43
CA LEU A 40 -8.17 -34.35 13.53
C LEU A 40 -7.31 -33.38 14.37
N ARG A 41 -6.01 -33.64 14.51
CA ARG A 41 -5.10 -32.73 15.23
C ARG A 41 -4.98 -31.38 14.51
N CYS A 42 -4.70 -31.42 13.20
CA CYS A 42 -4.59 -30.20 12.40
C CYS A 42 -5.92 -29.44 12.31
N GLN A 43 -7.05 -30.15 12.31
CA GLN A 43 -8.38 -29.53 12.39
C GLN A 43 -8.58 -28.76 13.70
N ALA A 44 -8.17 -29.34 14.83
CA ALA A 44 -8.26 -28.69 16.13
C ALA A 44 -7.34 -27.46 16.21
N GLU A 45 -6.10 -27.58 15.71
CA GLU A 45 -5.15 -26.47 15.64
C GLU A 45 -5.71 -25.32 14.75
N LEU A 46 -6.22 -25.63 13.56
CA LEU A 46 -6.84 -24.64 12.66
C LEU A 46 -8.07 -23.96 13.28
N ALA A 47 -8.92 -24.72 13.97
CA ALA A 47 -10.06 -24.15 14.69
C ALA A 47 -9.63 -23.20 15.82
N SER A 48 -8.54 -23.54 16.53
CA SER A 48 -7.93 -22.70 17.56
C SER A 48 -7.41 -21.39 16.98
N TYR A 49 -6.63 -21.44 15.89
CA TYR A 49 -6.14 -20.24 15.19
C TYR A 49 -7.28 -19.35 14.71
N ARG A 50 -8.33 -19.93 14.12
CA ARG A 50 -9.53 -19.19 13.71
C ARG A 50 -10.23 -18.52 14.89
N ARG A 51 -10.28 -19.19 16.06
CA ARG A 51 -10.87 -18.63 17.28
C ARG A 51 -10.03 -17.46 17.80
N LEU A 52 -8.73 -17.64 17.97
CA LEU A 52 -7.81 -16.59 18.41
C LEU A 52 -7.92 -15.36 17.51
N ARG A 53 -7.92 -15.58 16.20
CA ARG A 53 -7.96 -14.50 15.22
C ARG A 53 -9.30 -13.77 15.18
N ARG A 54 -10.41 -14.45 15.47
CA ARG A 54 -11.71 -13.79 15.71
C ARG A 54 -11.64 -12.87 16.92
N MET A 55 -11.03 -13.30 18.03
CA MET A 55 -10.86 -12.45 19.21
C MET A 55 -9.96 -11.24 18.92
N MET A 56 -8.86 -11.43 18.19
CA MET A 56 -8.00 -10.32 17.78
C MET A 56 -8.75 -9.31 16.91
N ARG A 57 -9.59 -9.77 15.97
CA ARG A 57 -10.43 -8.87 15.16
C ARG A 57 -11.46 -8.13 16.00
N THR A 58 -12.05 -8.74 17.02
CA THR A 58 -12.98 -8.03 17.90
C THR A 58 -12.27 -6.92 18.69
N LEU A 59 -11.01 -7.13 19.07
CA LEU A 59 -10.20 -6.09 19.71
C LEU A 59 -9.79 -5.00 18.70
N ALA A 60 -9.38 -5.38 17.50
CA ALA A 60 -8.98 -4.44 16.45
C ALA A 60 -10.14 -3.54 16.00
N ASN A 61 -11.36 -4.07 15.99
CA ASN A 61 -12.57 -3.34 15.62
C ASN A 61 -13.29 -2.72 16.83
N ALA A 62 -12.73 -2.81 18.04
CA ALA A 62 -13.29 -2.13 19.18
C ALA A 62 -13.28 -0.61 18.88
N PRO A 63 -14.40 0.09 19.09
CA PRO A 63 -14.44 1.53 18.82
C PRO A 63 -13.43 2.22 19.73
N ILE A 64 -12.44 2.84 19.12
CA ILE A 64 -11.49 3.70 19.79
C ILE A 64 -12.07 5.10 19.72
N ASP A 65 -12.29 5.73 20.87
CA ASP A 65 -12.63 7.15 20.92
C ASP A 65 -11.38 7.94 20.51
N LEU A 66 -11.39 8.45 19.30
CA LEU A 66 -10.30 9.26 18.77
C LEU A 66 -10.57 10.72 19.09
N ASP A 67 -9.53 11.42 19.54
CA ASP A 67 -9.63 12.86 19.72
C ASP A 67 -10.06 13.52 18.40
N PRO A 68 -11.15 14.30 18.37
CA PRO A 68 -11.58 15.01 17.15
C PRO A 68 -10.51 15.95 16.59
N MET A 69 -9.51 16.36 17.38
CA MET A 69 -8.37 17.16 16.93
C MET A 69 -7.21 16.35 16.35
N LEU A 70 -7.21 15.01 16.49
CA LEU A 70 -6.09 14.16 16.07
C LEU A 70 -5.73 14.33 14.59
N GLU A 71 -6.72 14.55 13.73
CA GLU A 71 -6.50 14.80 12.31
C GLU A 71 -5.75 16.12 12.07
N HIS A 72 -6.05 17.16 12.84
CA HIS A 72 -5.34 18.43 12.78
C HIS A 72 -3.91 18.29 13.29
N ASP A 73 -3.72 17.61 14.42
CA ASP A 73 -2.40 17.40 15.02
C ASP A 73 -1.47 16.59 14.11
N ILE A 74 -2.00 15.54 13.45
CA ILE A 74 -1.24 14.76 12.46
C ILE A 74 -0.81 15.64 11.29
N ARG A 75 -1.69 16.51 10.79
CA ARG A 75 -1.34 17.43 9.69
C ARG A 75 -0.30 18.44 10.10
N ASP A 76 -0.45 19.05 11.27
CA ASP A 76 0.51 20.02 11.78
C ASP A 76 1.89 19.38 11.99
N LEU A 77 1.93 18.13 12.47
CA LEU A 77 3.17 17.36 12.56
C LEU A 77 3.78 17.04 11.19
N LEU A 78 2.96 16.63 10.23
CA LEU A 78 3.44 16.36 8.87
C LEU A 78 3.97 17.63 8.20
N ASP A 79 3.28 18.76 8.33
CA ASP A 79 3.72 20.06 7.81
C ASP A 79 5.02 20.55 8.48
N GLN A 80 5.20 20.27 9.78
CA GLN A 80 6.43 20.56 10.51
C GLN A 80 7.60 19.65 10.11
N LEU A 81 7.32 18.41 9.71
CA LEU A 81 8.33 17.46 9.22
C LEU A 81 8.67 17.69 7.75
N ASP A 82 7.70 18.14 6.95
CA ASP A 82 7.85 18.47 5.52
C ASP A 82 8.52 19.84 5.33
N GLN A 83 9.59 20.13 6.08
CA GLN A 83 10.36 21.39 6.03
C GLN A 83 10.96 21.69 4.63
N THR A 84 10.79 20.80 3.66
CA THR A 84 10.69 21.18 2.24
C THR A 84 9.43 21.99 2.00
N SER A 85 9.40 23.21 2.55
CA SER A 85 8.42 24.21 2.19
C SER A 85 8.42 24.31 0.67
N ALA A 86 7.40 23.76 0.01
CA ALA A 86 6.99 24.26 -1.29
C ALA A 86 6.67 25.72 -1.02
N ARG A 87 7.66 26.59 -1.20
CA ARG A 87 7.58 28.03 -0.98
C ARG A 87 6.32 28.45 -1.72
N ARG A 88 5.22 28.68 -1.01
CA ARG A 88 3.97 29.12 -1.62
C ARG A 88 4.31 30.44 -2.28
N ILE A 89 4.57 30.38 -3.59
CA ILE A 89 4.80 31.58 -4.37
C ILE A 89 3.44 32.28 -4.34
N PRO A 90 3.31 33.45 -3.69
CA PRO A 90 2.05 34.15 -3.68
C PRO A 90 1.58 34.32 -5.12
N ALA A 91 0.29 34.13 -5.41
CA ALA A 91 -0.23 34.08 -6.79
C ALA A 91 0.24 35.25 -7.67
N ARG A 92 0.48 36.42 -7.07
CA ARG A 92 1.07 37.59 -7.73
C ARG A 92 2.50 37.36 -8.25
N ALA A 93 3.35 36.66 -7.51
CA ALA A 93 4.71 36.33 -7.93
C ALA A 93 4.74 35.23 -9.01
N ALA A 94 3.77 34.32 -9.02
CA ALA A 94 3.60 33.35 -10.11
C ALA A 94 3.18 34.06 -11.43
N ALA A 95 2.29 35.06 -11.34
CA ALA A 95 1.87 35.85 -12.50
C ALA A 95 3.03 36.68 -13.10
N THR A 96 3.93 37.23 -12.29
CA THR A 96 5.09 37.99 -12.80
C THR A 96 6.10 37.10 -13.52
N LEU A 97 6.36 35.88 -13.02
CA LEU A 97 7.26 34.94 -13.68
C LEU A 97 6.66 34.41 -15.00
N GLY A 98 5.36 34.11 -15.02
CA GLY A 98 4.65 33.74 -16.24
C GLY A 98 4.62 34.87 -17.29
N GLY A 99 4.43 36.12 -16.85
CA GLY A 99 4.44 37.29 -17.73
C GLY A 99 5.80 37.55 -18.39
N ILE A 100 6.90 37.40 -17.65
CA ILE A 100 8.27 37.57 -18.19
C ILE A 100 8.59 36.47 -19.20
N ALA A 101 8.25 35.21 -18.91
CA ALA A 101 8.46 34.10 -19.83
C ALA A 101 7.63 34.25 -21.13
N ALA A 102 6.38 34.69 -21.02
CA ALA A 102 5.54 34.96 -22.18
C ALA A 102 6.12 36.09 -23.06
N ALA A 103 6.52 37.21 -22.47
CA ALA A 103 7.11 38.34 -23.20
C ALA A 103 8.40 37.96 -23.95
N ALA A 104 9.27 37.16 -23.32
CA ALA A 104 10.49 36.66 -23.96
C ALA A 104 10.18 35.76 -25.18
N GLY A 105 9.14 34.92 -25.09
CA GLY A 105 8.69 34.06 -26.19
C GLY A 105 8.19 34.85 -27.40
N VAL A 106 7.39 35.91 -27.19
CA VAL A 106 6.86 36.73 -28.30
C VAL A 106 7.99 37.49 -29.01
N ILE A 107 8.97 38.02 -28.27
CA ILE A 107 10.11 38.74 -28.83
C ILE A 107 10.99 37.79 -29.67
N ALA A 108 11.26 36.58 -29.18
CA ALA A 108 12.04 35.58 -29.90
C ALA A 108 11.35 35.14 -31.21
N LEU A 109 10.03 34.92 -31.16
CA LEU A 109 9.24 34.50 -32.32
C LEU A 109 9.18 35.62 -33.39
N ALA A 110 8.96 36.87 -32.98
CA ALA A 110 8.94 38.01 -33.89
C ALA A 110 10.31 38.23 -34.56
N LYS A 111 11.42 38.01 -33.83
CA LYS A 111 12.77 38.11 -34.40
C LYS A 111 13.07 36.99 -35.40
N ARG A 112 12.54 35.78 -35.18
CA ARG A 112 12.66 34.64 -36.11
C ARG A 112 11.87 34.87 -37.39
N GLN A 113 10.64 35.40 -37.30
CA GLN A 113 9.83 35.71 -38.47
C GLN A 113 10.47 36.78 -39.37
N ARG A 114 11.04 37.84 -38.79
CA ARG A 114 11.74 38.89 -39.56
C ARG A 114 13.01 38.41 -40.26
N ARG A 115 13.67 37.37 -39.73
CA ARG A 115 14.82 36.74 -40.39
C ARG A 115 14.39 35.83 -41.53
N ALA A 116 13.31 35.08 -41.35
CA ALA A 116 12.77 34.19 -42.38
C ALA A 116 12.27 34.98 -43.61
N THR A 117 11.63 36.13 -43.41
CA THR A 117 11.15 36.97 -44.52
C THR A 117 12.27 37.69 -45.29
N ARG A 118 13.42 37.95 -44.66
CA ARG A 118 14.59 38.55 -45.33
C ARG A 118 15.42 37.56 -46.15
N LEU A 119 15.27 36.27 -45.91
CA LEU A 119 15.95 35.20 -46.67
C LEU A 119 15.09 34.67 -47.83
N ALA A 120 13.85 35.16 -47.96
CA ALA A 120 12.90 34.80 -49.01
C ALA A 120 12.79 35.86 -50.12
N ILE A 121 13.72 36.82 -50.16
CA ILE A 121 13.93 37.84 -51.21
C ILE A 121 15.34 37.64 -51.74
#